data_AF-A0A7J9BN88-F1
#
_entry.id   AF-A0A7J9BN88-F1
#
_cell.length_a   1.000
_cell.length_b   1.000
_cell.length_c   1.000
_cell.angle_alpha   90.00
_cell.angle_beta   90.00
_cell.angle_gamma   90.00
#
_symmetry.space_group_name_H-M   'P 1'
#
loop_
_entity.id
_entity.type
_entity.pdbx_description
1 polymer ?
#
loop_
_entity_poly.entity_id
_entity_poly.type
_entity_poly.pdbx_seq_one_letter_code
_entity_poly.pdbx_strand_id
1 'polypeptide(L)' 'MLSAAIATVVTIAEILKNNGLAVEKKIMTSTIDMREESGGRPVQKAKIEILLGKSEKFDELMAAAAAEDALENEEQS' A
#
# COMPACT_ATOMS: atom_id res chain seq x y z
N MET A 1 -9.38 13.70 4.92
CA MET A 1 -9.81 12.86 6.06
C MET A 1 -8.71 11.86 6.36
N LEU A 2 -8.27 11.75 7.63
CA LEU A 2 -7.17 10.85 8.01
C LEU A 2 -7.62 9.38 8.17
N SER A 3 -8.88 9.15 8.53
CA SER A 3 -9.52 7.84 8.53
C SER A 3 -9.57 7.20 7.14
N ALA A 4 -9.70 8.01 6.09
CA ALA A 4 -9.67 7.51 4.70
C ALA A 4 -8.30 6.92 4.32
N ALA A 5 -7.20 7.49 4.84
CA ALA A 5 -5.85 7.02 4.51
C ALA A 5 -5.56 5.62 5.07
N ILE A 6 -6.07 5.29 6.27
CA ILE A 6 -5.92 3.94 6.84
C ILE A 6 -6.61 2.90 5.96
N ALA A 7 -7.85 3.17 5.52
CA ALA A 7 -8.57 2.28 4.62
C ALA A 7 -7.80 2.06 3.32
N THR A 8 -7.27 3.13 2.71
CA THR A 8 -6.44 3.03 1.49
C THR A 8 -5.22 2.14 1.69
N VAL A 9 -4.48 2.31 2.80
CA VAL A 9 -3.29 1.49 3.10
C VAL A 9 -3.66 0.01 3.27
N VAL A 10 -4.77 -0.29 3.95
CA VAL A 10 -5.29 -1.65 4.10
C VAL A 10 -5.64 -2.24 2.74
N THR A 11 -6.41 -1.52 1.92
CA THR A 11 -6.82 -1.97 0.59
C THR A 11 -5.62 -2.22 -0.33
N ILE A 12 -4.60 -1.34 -0.32
CA ILE A 12 -3.38 -1.57 -1.12
C ILE A 12 -2.68 -2.85 -0.67
N ALA A 13 -2.51 -3.06 0.64
CA ALA A 13 -1.87 -4.26 1.16
C ALA A 13 -2.67 -5.53 0.80
N GLU A 14 -4.00 -5.47 0.85
CA GLU A 14 -4.87 -6.58 0.44
C GLU A 14 -4.72 -6.90 -1.05
N ILE A 15 -4.76 -5.90 -1.93
CA ILE A 15 -4.58 -6.08 -3.38
C ILE A 15 -3.23 -6.74 -3.67
N LEU A 16 -2.13 -6.22 -3.09
CA LEU A 16 -0.79 -6.75 -3.34
C LEU A 16 -0.63 -8.20 -2.85
N LYS A 17 -1.23 -8.57 -1.71
CA LYS A 17 -1.20 -9.95 -1.21
C LYS A 17 -2.07 -10.88 -2.04
N ASN A 18 -3.27 -10.45 -2.43
CA ASN A 18 -4.21 -11.26 -3.22
C ASN A 18 -3.68 -11.52 -4.63
N ASN A 19 -2.99 -10.56 -5.23
CA ASN A 19 -2.33 -10.73 -6.53
C ASN A 19 -1.00 -11.50 -6.43
N GLY A 20 -0.62 -11.96 -5.22
CA GLY A 20 0.60 -12.71 -5.02
C GLY A 20 1.89 -11.91 -5.22
N LEU A 21 1.83 -10.57 -5.20
CA LEU A 21 2.98 -9.68 -5.35
C LEU A 21 3.73 -9.48 -4.02
N ALA A 22 3.02 -9.55 -2.90
CA ALA A 22 3.61 -9.29 -1.59
C ALA A 22 3.21 -10.34 -0.55
N VAL A 23 4.04 -10.47 0.48
CA VAL A 23 3.72 -11.17 1.73
C VAL A 23 3.79 -10.18 2.88
N GLU A 24 2.85 -10.22 3.83
CA GLU A 24 3.00 -9.37 5.02
C GLU A 24 4.11 -9.89 5.91
N LYS A 25 4.89 -8.95 6.46
CA LYS A 25 5.92 -9.21 7.46
C LYS A 25 5.52 -8.68 8.83
N LYS A 26 4.78 -7.56 8.86
CA LYS A 26 4.30 -6.94 10.10
C LYS A 26 3.09 -6.05 9.83
N ILE A 27 2.12 -6.06 10.74
CA ILE A 27 1.03 -5.09 10.80
C ILE A 27 1.01 -4.53 12.21
N MET A 28 1.04 -3.20 12.34
CA MET A 28 1.01 -2.53 13.63
C MET A 28 0.04 -1.36 13.58
N THR A 29 -0.80 -1.26 14.61
CA THR A 29 -1.66 -0.12 14.86
C THR A 29 -1.19 0.58 16.12
N SER A 30 -1.26 1.90 16.12
CA SER A 30 -0.92 2.74 17.26
C SER A 30 -1.72 4.03 17.20
N THR A 31 -1.59 4.86 18.23
CA THR A 31 -2.08 6.23 18.20
C THR A 31 -0.89 7.19 18.27
N ILE A 32 -1.02 8.34 17.61
CA ILE A 32 -0.08 9.45 17.71
C ILE A 32 -0.82 10.70 18.16
N ASP A 33 -0.16 11.51 18.98
CA ASP A 33 -0.66 12.83 19.31
C ASP A 33 -0.35 13.79 18.16
N MET A 34 -1.39 14.24 17.47
CA MET A 34 -1.26 15.28 16.45
C MET A 34 -1.70 16.63 17.03
N ARG A 35 -0.86 17.64 16.84
CA ARG A 35 -1.19 19.02 17.15
C ARG A 35 -1.64 19.71 15.87
N GLU A 36 -2.83 20.32 15.89
CA GLU A 36 -3.24 21.19 14.79
C GLU A 36 -2.40 22.47 14.83
N GLU A 37 -2.02 22.96 13.64
CA GLU A 37 -1.10 24.09 13.44
C GLU A 37 -1.59 25.39 14.10
N SER A 38 -2.90 25.47 14.37
CA SER A 38 -3.58 26.54 15.10
C SER A 38 -3.35 26.54 16.63
N GLY A 39 -2.47 25.69 17.15
CA GLY A 39 -2.12 25.68 18.59
C GLY A 39 -3.16 25.00 19.48
N GLY A 40 -4.06 24.20 18.89
CA GLY A 40 -5.10 23.46 19.61
C GLY A 40 -4.57 22.35 20.54
N ARG A 41 -5.47 21.81 21.37
CA ARG A 41 -5.20 20.64 22.22
C ARG A 41 -4.75 19.45 21.35
N PRO A 42 -3.74 18.67 21.75
CA PRO A 42 -3.35 17.47 21.01
C PRO A 42 -4.54 16.53 20.83
N VAL A 43 -4.72 16.03 19.61
CA VAL A 43 -5.75 15.04 19.27
C VAL A 43 -5.06 13.72 18.97
N GLN A 44 -5.49 12.65 19.65
CA GLN A 44 -5.04 11.31 19.31
C GLN A 44 -5.60 10.88 17.96
N LYS A 45 -4.71 10.48 17.06
CA LYS A 45 -5.04 9.96 15.74
C LYS A 45 -4.54 8.54 15.62
N ALA A 46 -5.34 7.68 15.01
CA ALA A 46 -4.92 6.33 14.68
C ALA A 46 -3.82 6.36 13.61
N LYS A 47 -2.85 5.48 13.75
CA LYS A 47 -1.74 5.24 12.83
C LYS A 47 -1.68 3.75 12.55
N ILE A 48 -1.49 3.40 11.28
CA ILE A 48 -1.24 2.03 10.83
C ILE A 48 0.11 1.96 10.14
N GLU A 49 0.82 0.87 10.35
CA GLU A 49 2.07 0.53 9.67
C GLU A 49 1.97 -0.91 9.16
N ILE A 50 2.16 -1.10 7.86
CA ILE A 50 2.18 -2.42 7.22
C ILE A 50 3.54 -2.59 6.54
N LEU A 51 4.31 -3.57 7.00
CA LEU A 51 5.55 -3.98 6.35
C LEU A 51 5.23 -5.14 5.41
N LEU A 52 5.49 -4.92 4.12
CA LEU A 52 5.36 -5.93 3.08
C LEU A 52 6.75 -6.34 2.58
N GLY A 53 6.94 -7.63 2.35
CA GLY A 53 8.08 -8.15 1.61
C GLY A 53 7.65 -8.59 0.22
N LYS A 54 8.59 -8.55 -0.74
CA LYS A 54 8.38 -9.20 -2.05
C LYS A 54 8.01 -10.67 -1.84
N SER A 55 7.00 -11.13 -2.57
CA SER A 55 6.75 -12.57 -2.69
C SER A 55 7.78 -13.20 -3.64
N GLU A 56 7.83 -14.52 -3.66
CA GLU A 56 8.66 -15.29 -4.61
C GLU A 56 8.25 -15.05 -6.07
N LYS A 57 6.98 -14.72 -6.31
CA LYS A 57 6.41 -14.51 -7.65
C LYS A 57 6.52 -13.07 -8.14
N PHE A 58 7.03 -12.15 -7.31
CA PHE A 58 6.98 -10.72 -7.61
C PHE A 58 7.70 -10.39 -8.92
N ASP A 59 8.95 -10.83 -9.07
CA ASP A 59 9.76 -10.46 -10.23
C ASP A 59 9.20 -11.10 -11.52
N GLU A 60 8.66 -12.33 -11.43
CA GLU A 60 7.99 -13.01 -12.56
C GLU A 60 6.73 -12.27 -13.01
N LEU A 61 5.86 -11.90 -12.06
CA LEU A 61 4.61 -11.20 -12.36
C LEU A 61 4.85 -9.79 -12.91
N MET A 62 5.88 -9.09 -12.42
CA MET A 62 6.27 -7.78 -12.95
C MET A 62 6.85 -7.88 -14.36
N ALA A 63 7.64 -8.92 -14.65
CA ALA A 63 8.17 -9.16 -15.99
C ALA A 63 7.06 -9.51 -16.98
N ALA A 64 6.08 -10.34 -16.56
CA ALA A 64 4.92 -10.68 -17.38
C ALA A 64 4.08 -9.44 -17.72
N ALA A 65 3.77 -8.59 -16.73
CA ALA A 65 3.01 -7.36 -16.96
C ALA A 65 3.74 -6.39 -17.92
N ALA A 66 5.06 -6.25 -17.77
CA ALA A 66 5.85 -5.40 -18.67
C ALA A 66 5.88 -5.93 -20.12
N ALA A 67 5.84 -7.26 -20.30
CA ALA A 67 5.74 -7.87 -21.62
C ALA A 67 4.35 -7.66 -22.23
N GLU A 68 3.28 -7.79 -21.45
CA GLU A 68 1.91 -7.48 -21.88
C GLU A 68 1.77 -6.02 -22.31
N ASP A 69 2.24 -5.07 -21.48
CA ASP A 69 2.22 -3.63 -21.79
C ASP A 69 2.97 -3.32 -23.11
N ALA A 70 4.09 -3.99 -23.36
CA ALA A 70 4.86 -3.80 -24.59
C ALA A 70 4.10 -4.31 -25.83
N LEU A 71 3.44 -5.46 -25.74
CA LEU A 71 2.63 -6.02 -26.82
C LEU A 71 1.42 -5.13 -27.13
N GLU A 72 0.72 -4.63 -26.11
CA GLU A 72 -0.42 -3.72 -26.29
C GLU A 72 -0.03 -2.41 -26.99
N ASN A 73 1.16 -1.89 -26.69
CA ASN A 73 1.67 -0.65 -27.27
C ASN A 73 2.12 -0.83 -28.74
N GLU A 74 2.57 -2.03 -29.11
CA GLU A 74 2.88 -2.40 -30.50
C GLU A 74 1.60 -2.64 -31.34
N GLU A 75 0.54 -3.20 -30.76
CA GLU A 75 -0.76 -3.40 -31.45
C GLU A 75 -1.54 -2.10 -31.69
N GLN A 76 -1.27 -1.05 -30.91
CA GLN A 76 -1.90 0.26 -31.05
C GLN A 76 -1.13 1.23 -31.98
N SER A 77 0.01 0.81 -32.54
CA SER A 77 0.87 1.57 -33.46
C SER A 77 0.67 1.17 -34.92
#